data_AF-A0A420PQ59-F1
#
_entry.id   AF-A0A420PQ59-F1
#
_cell.length_a   1.000
_cell.length_b   1.000
_cell.length_c   1.000
_cell.angle_alpha   90.00
_cell.angle_beta   90.00
_cell.angle_gamma   90.00
#
_symmetry.space_group_name_H-M   'P 1'
#
loop_
_entity.id
_entity.type
_entity.pdbx_description
1 polymer ?
#
loop_
_entity_poly.entity_id
_entity_poly.type
_entity_poly.pdbx_seq_one_letter_code
_entity_poly.pdbx_strand_id
1 'polypeptide(L)'
;MGRMETPQVKNIAIIAEGVPERRAREIAHVAKKKGVTIIGPATVGGIKPGSFKIGNTGGMMDNIVASKLYRKGSVGYVSKSGGMSNELNNIISQNTDGVYEGIAIGGDRYPGTTFIDHLLRYQADPECKILVLLGEVGGVEEYKVIDAVKQGIITKPIVAWAIGTCASMFKTEVQFGHAGSFANSQLETAKMKNEKMKEAGFYVPATFEDLPATLKEVYDKLVSQGTIVPQPEPVVPKIPLDYSWAQELGLIRKPAAFISTISDDRGQELLYAGMPISDVFKEDIGIGGVMSLLWFRRRLPSYASKFLEMVLMLTADHGPAVSGAMNTIITTRAGKDLISALVSGLLTIGSRFGGALDGAAEEFTRAFDKGLSPRDFVDSMRKANKLIPGIGHRIKSRNNPDLRVELVKEYVLNNFPSHKLLDYALAVETVTTSKKDNLILNVDGCIAVCFVDLVRNCGAFSAEEAEDYLKMGVLNGLFVLGRSIGLIAHFLDQKRLRTGLYRHPWDDITYLLPNLREAGAPGAEGRVEVSL
;
A
#
# COMPACT_ATOMS: atom_id res chain seq x y z
N MET A 1 -17.52 -18.48 21.89
CA MET A 1 -18.77 -19.25 22.10
C MET A 1 -19.30 -19.82 20.78
N GLY A 2 -19.62 -19.03 19.75
CA GLY A 2 -20.20 -19.55 18.50
C GLY A 2 -19.46 -20.72 17.83
N ARG A 3 -18.11 -20.71 17.82
CA ARG A 3 -17.31 -21.84 17.29
C ARG A 3 -17.48 -23.16 18.06
N MET A 4 -17.86 -23.10 19.34
CA MET A 4 -18.17 -24.29 20.15
C MET A 4 -19.58 -24.83 19.89
N GLU A 5 -20.42 -24.13 19.11
CA GLU A 5 -21.70 -24.69 18.64
C GLU A 5 -21.50 -25.64 17.45
N THR A 6 -20.35 -25.59 16.78
CA THR A 6 -20.06 -26.42 15.61
C THR A 6 -19.50 -27.79 16.03
N PRO A 7 -20.22 -28.91 15.86
CA PRO A 7 -19.83 -30.21 16.44
C PRO A 7 -18.47 -30.75 15.98
N GLN A 8 -18.03 -30.38 14.77
CA GLN A 8 -16.74 -30.77 14.19
C GLN A 8 -15.53 -30.10 14.86
N VAL A 9 -15.74 -29.00 15.58
CA VAL A 9 -14.65 -28.28 16.28
C VAL A 9 -14.44 -28.94 17.64
N LYS A 10 -13.34 -29.69 17.76
CA LYS A 10 -12.95 -30.37 19.00
C LYS A 10 -11.85 -29.66 19.79
N ASN A 11 -11.07 -28.83 19.13
CA ASN A 11 -9.97 -28.08 19.74
C ASN A 11 -10.05 -26.62 19.31
N ILE A 12 -9.86 -25.69 20.25
CA ILE A 12 -9.76 -24.25 19.98
C ILE A 12 -8.53 -23.73 20.71
N ALA A 13 -7.63 -23.08 19.98
CA ALA A 13 -6.53 -22.34 20.57
C ALA A 13 -6.92 -20.85 20.66
N ILE A 14 -6.80 -20.26 21.85
CA ILE A 14 -7.09 -18.84 22.09
C ILE A 14 -5.76 -18.11 22.25
N ILE A 15 -5.31 -17.45 21.17
CA ILE A 15 -4.00 -16.80 21.14
C ILE A 15 -3.99 -15.47 21.92
N ALA A 16 -5.13 -14.79 21.97
CA ALA A 16 -5.25 -13.47 22.59
C ALA A 16 -4.82 -13.48 24.07
N GLU A 17 -3.98 -12.53 24.43
CA GLU A 17 -3.59 -12.21 25.79
C GLU A 17 -4.51 -11.12 26.38
N GLY A 18 -4.68 -11.08 27.70
CA GLY A 18 -5.52 -10.08 28.37
C GLY A 18 -7.02 -10.40 28.32
N VAL A 19 -7.40 -11.67 28.17
CA VAL A 19 -8.81 -12.09 28.29
C VAL A 19 -9.23 -11.94 29.75
N PRO A 20 -10.34 -11.22 30.06
CA PRO A 20 -10.78 -11.07 31.45
C PRO A 20 -10.98 -12.42 32.13
N GLU A 21 -10.48 -12.58 33.37
CA GLU A 21 -10.50 -13.86 34.10
C GLU A 21 -11.90 -14.50 34.17
N ARG A 22 -12.94 -13.68 34.40
CA ARG A 22 -14.33 -14.14 34.37
C ARG A 22 -14.69 -14.76 33.02
N ARG A 23 -14.29 -14.14 31.93
CA ARG A 23 -14.57 -14.61 30.58
C ARG A 23 -13.81 -15.90 30.26
N ALA A 24 -12.55 -16.00 30.67
CA ALA A 24 -11.77 -17.24 30.56
C ALA A 24 -12.47 -18.41 31.29
N ARG A 25 -12.97 -18.17 32.51
CA ARG A 25 -13.75 -19.18 33.27
C ARG A 25 -15.06 -19.58 32.59
N GLU A 26 -15.82 -18.62 32.06
CA GLU A 26 -17.04 -18.91 31.29
C GLU A 26 -16.73 -19.77 30.05
N ILE A 27 -15.66 -19.45 29.33
CA ILE A 27 -15.18 -20.20 28.16
C ILE A 27 -14.82 -21.63 28.56
N ALA A 28 -14.00 -21.81 29.61
CA ALA A 28 -13.59 -23.12 30.10
C ALA A 28 -14.80 -23.97 30.54
N HIS A 29 -15.77 -23.36 31.23
CA HIS A 29 -16.99 -24.04 31.66
C HIS A 29 -17.81 -24.58 30.48
N VAL A 30 -18.07 -23.73 29.49
CA VAL A 30 -18.83 -24.13 28.28
C VAL A 30 -18.07 -25.17 27.47
N ALA A 31 -16.76 -25.01 27.33
CA ALA A 31 -15.92 -25.95 26.59
C ALA A 31 -15.94 -27.35 27.22
N LYS A 32 -15.82 -27.43 28.55
CA LYS A 32 -15.92 -28.69 29.30
C LYS A 32 -17.29 -29.36 29.10
N LYS A 33 -18.39 -28.60 29.18
CA LYS A 33 -19.75 -29.13 28.94
C LYS A 33 -19.92 -29.72 27.54
N LYS A 34 -19.19 -29.18 26.56
CA LYS A 34 -19.27 -29.58 25.16
C LYS A 34 -18.19 -30.55 24.70
N GLY A 35 -17.26 -30.94 25.59
CA GLY A 35 -16.13 -31.79 25.23
C GLY A 35 -15.21 -31.14 24.19
N VAL A 36 -15.02 -29.82 24.27
CA VAL A 36 -14.08 -29.06 23.43
C VAL A 36 -12.84 -28.72 24.25
N THR A 37 -11.67 -29.04 23.74
CA THR A 37 -10.38 -28.70 24.35
C THR A 37 -10.00 -27.26 24.03
N ILE A 38 -9.63 -26.48 25.05
CA ILE A 38 -9.21 -25.08 24.90
C ILE A 38 -7.74 -24.94 25.29
N ILE A 39 -6.88 -24.61 24.34
CA ILE A 39 -5.47 -24.28 24.61
C ILE A 39 -5.37 -22.75 24.70
N GLY A 40 -4.89 -22.21 25.82
CA GLY A 40 -4.93 -20.77 26.12
C GLY A 40 -6.08 -20.39 27.07
N PRO A 41 -6.39 -19.09 27.27
CA PRO A 41 -5.89 -17.93 26.52
C PRO A 41 -4.42 -17.58 26.78
N ALA A 42 -3.92 -16.52 26.14
CA ALA A 42 -2.54 -16.03 26.29
C ALA A 42 -1.49 -17.10 25.96
N THR A 43 -1.63 -17.75 24.80
CA THR A 43 -0.74 -18.83 24.36
C THR A 43 -0.30 -18.65 22.90
N VAL A 44 0.89 -19.15 22.57
CA VAL A 44 1.30 -19.37 21.17
C VAL A 44 0.64 -20.61 20.57
N GLY A 45 0.14 -21.52 21.43
CA GLY A 45 -0.51 -22.78 21.07
C GLY A 45 0.31 -24.00 21.47
N GLY A 46 0.77 -24.75 20.48
CA GLY A 46 1.46 -26.01 20.65
C GLY A 46 1.89 -26.63 19.32
N ILE A 47 2.76 -27.62 19.40
CA ILE A 47 3.31 -28.32 18.25
C ILE A 47 3.36 -29.83 18.53
N LYS A 48 2.88 -30.61 17.57
CA LYS A 48 3.08 -32.05 17.48
C LYS A 48 3.96 -32.31 16.25
N PRO A 49 5.29 -32.43 16.41
CA PRO A 49 6.23 -32.57 15.31
C PRO A 49 5.85 -33.65 14.30
N GLY A 50 5.99 -33.32 13.01
CA GLY A 50 5.57 -34.18 11.90
C GLY A 50 4.04 -34.34 11.73
N SER A 51 3.23 -33.70 12.57
CA SER A 51 1.75 -33.78 12.51
C SER A 51 1.10 -32.41 12.35
N PHE A 52 1.16 -31.56 13.37
CA PHE A 52 0.42 -30.29 13.37
C PHE A 52 1.11 -29.24 14.25
N LYS A 53 1.08 -27.99 13.81
CA LYS A 53 1.55 -26.80 14.55
C LYS A 53 0.40 -25.79 14.64
N ILE A 54 0.14 -25.30 15.84
CA ILE A 54 -0.84 -24.23 16.07
C ILE A 54 -0.17 -22.88 15.82
N GLY A 55 -0.63 -22.17 14.78
CA GLY A 55 -0.24 -20.79 14.50
C GLY A 55 1.27 -20.59 14.44
N ASN A 56 1.79 -19.71 15.30
CA ASN A 56 3.18 -19.28 15.31
C ASN A 56 4.12 -20.17 16.14
N THR A 57 3.61 -21.24 16.77
CA THR A 57 4.42 -22.10 17.67
C THR A 57 5.66 -22.64 16.95
N GLY A 58 6.86 -22.43 17.49
CA GLY A 58 8.10 -22.87 16.82
C GLY A 58 8.68 -21.89 15.79
N GLY A 59 8.05 -20.72 15.58
CA GLY A 59 8.63 -19.63 14.80
C GLY A 59 8.75 -19.88 13.29
N MET A 60 9.77 -19.28 12.69
CA MET A 60 10.13 -19.44 11.27
C MET A 60 10.59 -20.86 10.96
N MET A 61 10.60 -21.21 9.67
CA MET A 61 10.99 -22.56 9.23
C MET A 61 12.42 -22.92 9.64
N ASP A 62 13.33 -21.95 9.69
CA ASP A 62 14.71 -22.14 10.13
C ASP A 62 14.78 -22.73 11.54
N ASN A 63 13.93 -22.26 12.46
CA ASN A 63 13.84 -22.79 13.82
C ASN A 63 13.15 -24.17 13.87
N ILE A 64 12.14 -24.40 13.02
CA ILE A 64 11.50 -25.73 12.88
C ILE A 64 12.54 -26.78 12.46
N VAL A 65 13.45 -26.42 11.54
CA VAL A 65 14.52 -27.30 11.08
C VAL A 65 15.61 -27.44 12.15
N ALA A 66 16.07 -26.34 12.74
CA ALA A 66 17.14 -26.33 13.75
C ALA A 66 16.77 -27.18 14.99
N SER A 67 15.53 -27.06 15.48
CA SER A 67 15.02 -27.86 16.60
C SER A 67 14.42 -29.20 16.19
N LYS A 68 14.61 -29.64 14.93
CA LYS A 68 14.15 -30.93 14.39
C LYS A 68 12.65 -31.20 14.57
N LEU A 69 11.81 -30.16 14.53
CA LEU A 69 10.36 -30.22 14.77
C LEU A 69 9.55 -30.73 13.56
N TYR A 70 10.22 -31.14 12.48
CA TYR A 70 9.60 -31.80 11.32
C TYR A 70 9.35 -33.30 11.53
N ARG A 71 9.88 -33.89 12.62
CA ARG A 71 9.65 -35.30 12.99
C ARG A 71 9.47 -35.46 14.49
N LYS A 72 8.75 -36.50 14.91
CA LYS A 72 8.49 -36.78 16.34
C LYS A 72 9.73 -37.35 17.04
N GLY A 73 9.87 -37.02 18.33
CA GLY A 73 10.72 -37.74 19.28
C GLY A 73 9.86 -38.36 20.39
N SER A 74 10.45 -38.54 21.58
CA SER A 74 9.82 -39.27 22.70
C SER A 74 9.40 -38.36 23.88
N VAL A 75 9.69 -37.05 23.82
CA VAL A 75 9.51 -36.13 24.95
C VAL A 75 8.25 -35.28 24.80
N GLY A 76 7.26 -35.46 25.68
CA GLY A 76 6.07 -34.62 25.74
C GLY A 76 6.24 -33.49 26.75
N TYR A 77 6.07 -32.23 26.35
CA TYR A 77 6.19 -31.11 27.27
C TYR A 77 4.90 -30.30 27.41
N VAL A 78 4.75 -29.70 28.59
CA VAL A 78 3.72 -28.69 28.88
C VAL A 78 4.33 -27.51 29.62
N SER A 79 4.01 -26.29 29.18
CA SER A 79 4.51 -25.04 29.78
C SER A 79 3.39 -24.00 29.90
N LYS A 80 3.53 -23.02 30.79
CA LYS A 80 2.70 -21.80 30.73
C LYS A 80 3.17 -20.83 29.64
N SER A 81 4.48 -20.59 29.55
CA SER A 81 5.06 -19.57 28.67
C SER A 81 5.18 -20.05 27.23
N GLY A 82 4.63 -19.27 26.29
CA GLY A 82 4.84 -19.51 24.86
C GLY A 82 6.30 -19.32 24.41
N GLY A 83 7.00 -18.31 24.94
CA GLY A 83 8.42 -18.09 24.65
C GLY A 83 9.29 -19.25 25.13
N MET A 84 9.12 -19.66 26.39
CA MET A 84 9.86 -20.80 26.93
C MET A 84 9.49 -22.12 26.26
N SER A 85 8.28 -22.25 25.71
CA SER A 85 7.93 -23.43 24.91
C SER A 85 8.85 -23.59 23.69
N ASN A 86 9.29 -22.48 23.09
CA ASN A 86 10.23 -22.52 21.98
C ASN A 86 11.67 -22.83 22.45
N GLU A 87 12.05 -22.33 23.62
CA GLU A 87 13.34 -22.71 24.22
C GLU A 87 13.36 -24.19 24.63
N LEU A 88 12.25 -24.73 25.12
CA LEU A 88 12.11 -26.17 25.39
C LEU A 88 12.25 -26.98 24.11
N ASN A 89 11.71 -26.54 22.97
CA ASN A 89 11.96 -27.22 21.69
C ASN A 89 13.47 -27.33 21.40
N ASN A 90 14.21 -26.24 21.59
CA ASN A 90 15.65 -26.20 21.40
C ASN A 90 16.37 -27.13 22.40
N ILE A 91 16.15 -26.97 23.70
CA ILE A 91 16.75 -27.80 24.76
C ILE A 91 16.48 -29.28 24.53
N ILE A 92 15.22 -29.66 24.29
CA ILE A 92 14.82 -31.05 24.08
C ILE A 92 15.51 -31.62 22.83
N SER A 93 15.56 -30.86 21.73
CA SER A 93 16.17 -31.31 20.47
C SER A 93 17.68 -31.58 20.58
N GLN A 94 18.39 -30.85 21.45
CA GLN A 94 19.83 -31.00 21.66
C GLN A 94 20.18 -32.10 22.66
N ASN A 95 19.24 -32.46 23.56
CA ASN A 95 19.52 -33.36 24.68
C ASN A 95 18.76 -34.69 24.63
N THR A 96 17.87 -34.90 23.65
CA THR A 96 17.06 -36.13 23.52
C THR A 96 16.86 -36.49 22.05
N ASP A 97 16.03 -37.49 21.75
CA ASP A 97 15.57 -37.72 20.39
C ASP A 97 14.65 -36.61 19.89
N GLY A 98 14.04 -35.77 20.72
CA GLY A 98 13.24 -34.63 20.31
C GLY A 98 11.83 -34.62 20.90
N VAL A 99 11.05 -33.62 20.50
CA VAL A 99 9.69 -33.40 21.01
C VAL A 99 8.70 -34.39 20.37
N TYR A 100 7.90 -35.06 21.22
CA TYR A 100 6.73 -35.83 20.81
C TYR A 100 5.52 -34.92 20.58
N GLU A 101 5.17 -34.13 21.60
CA GLU A 101 4.11 -33.13 21.57
C GLU A 101 4.40 -32.06 22.63
N GLY A 102 4.26 -30.79 22.26
CA GLY A 102 4.55 -29.64 23.08
C GLY A 102 3.36 -28.69 23.17
N ILE A 103 2.92 -28.34 24.37
CA ILE A 103 1.77 -27.46 24.58
C ILE A 103 2.14 -26.31 25.53
N ALA A 104 1.84 -25.08 25.11
CA ALA A 104 1.78 -23.94 26.02
C ALA A 104 0.32 -23.73 26.46
N ILE A 105 0.01 -23.93 27.74
CA ILE A 105 -1.36 -23.76 28.26
C ILE A 105 -1.78 -22.30 28.37
N GLY A 106 -0.79 -21.40 28.38
CA GLY A 106 -0.95 -19.95 28.47
C GLY A 106 -0.68 -19.38 29.86
N GLY A 107 -0.37 -18.09 29.90
CA GLY A 107 0.02 -17.37 31.12
C GLY A 107 -1.14 -16.85 31.98
N ASP A 108 -2.38 -16.96 31.49
CA ASP A 108 -3.56 -16.51 32.22
C ASP A 108 -3.82 -17.33 33.49
N ARG A 109 -4.43 -16.71 34.50
CA ARG A 109 -4.72 -17.36 35.79
C ARG A 109 -5.65 -18.57 35.67
N TYR A 110 -6.57 -18.55 34.70
CA TYR A 110 -7.54 -19.61 34.44
C TYR A 110 -7.44 -20.08 32.98
N PRO A 111 -6.42 -20.90 32.65
CA PRO A 111 -6.31 -21.46 31.31
C PRO A 111 -7.44 -22.45 31.06
N GLY A 112 -7.81 -22.63 29.79
CA GLY A 112 -8.90 -23.49 29.37
C GLY A 112 -8.62 -24.98 29.58
N THR A 113 -7.35 -25.37 29.53
CA THR A 113 -6.80 -26.65 29.99
C THR A 113 -5.57 -26.40 30.85
N THR A 114 -5.27 -27.32 31.77
CA THR A 114 -4.18 -27.16 32.73
C THR A 114 -3.08 -28.21 32.54
N PHE A 115 -2.01 -28.14 33.35
CA PHE A 115 -0.87 -29.07 33.24
C PHE A 115 -1.30 -30.54 33.27
N ILE A 116 -2.18 -30.90 34.21
CA ILE A 116 -2.62 -32.29 34.38
C ILE A 116 -3.40 -32.80 33.17
N ASP A 117 -4.20 -31.95 32.51
CA ASP A 117 -4.99 -32.35 31.33
C ASP A 117 -4.10 -32.84 30.19
N HIS A 118 -2.96 -32.18 29.97
CA HIS A 118 -2.02 -32.58 28.92
C HIS A 118 -1.11 -33.73 29.36
N LEU A 119 -0.65 -33.74 30.61
CA LEU A 119 0.22 -34.80 31.13
C LEU A 119 -0.51 -36.16 31.22
N LEU A 120 -1.81 -36.18 31.51
CA LEU A 120 -2.61 -37.41 31.45
C LEU A 120 -2.74 -37.94 30.01
N ARG A 121 -2.89 -37.06 29.01
CA ARG A 121 -2.85 -37.48 27.59
C ARG A 121 -1.50 -38.09 27.22
N TYR A 122 -0.42 -37.45 27.65
CA TYR A 122 0.94 -37.95 27.39
C TYR A 122 1.23 -39.25 28.14
N GLN A 123 0.71 -39.41 29.36
CA GLN A 123 0.78 -40.66 30.13
C GLN A 123 0.08 -41.81 29.39
N ALA A 124 -1.11 -41.55 28.83
CA ALA A 124 -1.88 -42.56 28.10
C ALA A 124 -1.25 -42.98 26.76
N ASP A 125 -0.48 -42.11 26.13
CA ASP A 125 0.09 -42.38 24.80
C ASP A 125 1.41 -43.18 24.90
N PRO A 126 1.50 -44.40 24.34
CA PRO A 126 2.69 -45.23 24.47
C PRO A 126 3.92 -44.65 23.76
N GLU A 127 3.77 -43.72 22.81
CA GLU A 127 4.91 -43.13 22.08
C GLU A 127 5.62 -42.03 22.88
N CYS A 128 4.90 -41.37 23.79
CA CYS A 128 5.50 -40.42 24.72
C CYS A 128 6.16 -41.17 25.89
N LYS A 129 7.46 -40.99 26.11
CA LYS A 129 8.24 -41.74 27.12
C LYS A 129 8.69 -40.88 28.29
N ILE A 130 8.93 -39.59 28.06
CA ILE A 130 9.38 -38.62 29.07
C ILE A 130 8.42 -37.45 29.08
N LEU A 131 8.04 -37.02 30.28
CA LEU A 131 7.19 -35.86 30.49
C LEU A 131 8.04 -34.69 30.97
N VAL A 132 7.84 -33.51 30.40
CA VAL A 132 8.50 -32.27 30.84
C VAL A 132 7.43 -31.26 31.28
N LEU A 133 7.54 -30.77 32.51
CA LEU A 133 6.64 -29.77 33.08
C LEU A 133 7.44 -28.51 33.40
N LEU A 134 7.18 -27.42 32.66
CA LEU A 134 7.74 -26.11 32.98
C LEU A 134 6.67 -25.21 33.62
N GLY A 135 6.67 -25.23 34.95
CA GLY A 135 5.75 -24.49 35.80
C GLY A 135 6.21 -23.06 36.04
N GLU A 136 5.44 -22.32 36.83
CA GLU A 136 5.74 -20.92 37.15
C GLU A 136 5.26 -20.57 38.56
N VAL A 137 5.80 -19.50 39.14
CA VAL A 137 5.23 -18.88 40.34
C VAL A 137 3.74 -18.55 40.14
N GLY A 138 2.95 -18.67 41.21
CA GLY A 138 1.51 -18.35 41.19
C GLY A 138 0.62 -19.54 40.85
N GLY A 139 -0.52 -19.65 41.54
CA GLY A 139 -1.45 -20.77 41.42
C GLY A 139 -0.91 -22.10 41.95
N VAL A 140 -1.75 -23.15 41.89
CA VAL A 140 -1.47 -24.47 42.50
C VAL A 140 -1.67 -25.63 41.52
N GLU A 141 -1.62 -25.38 40.21
CA GLU A 141 -1.89 -26.39 39.18
C GLU A 141 -0.86 -27.53 39.18
N GLU A 142 0.40 -27.26 39.54
CA GLU A 142 1.46 -28.26 39.64
C GLU A 142 1.18 -29.31 40.72
N TYR A 143 0.46 -28.96 41.79
CA TYR A 143 0.11 -29.88 42.87
C TYR A 143 -0.85 -30.99 42.42
N LYS A 144 -1.72 -30.71 41.45
CA LYS A 144 -2.59 -31.75 40.85
C LYS A 144 -1.76 -32.84 40.15
N VAL A 145 -0.63 -32.47 39.57
CA VAL A 145 0.31 -33.41 38.95
C VAL A 145 1.06 -34.19 40.03
N ILE A 146 1.50 -33.52 41.10
CA ILE A 146 2.11 -34.17 42.27
C ILE A 146 1.18 -35.25 42.83
N ASP A 147 -0.09 -34.93 43.04
CA ASP A 147 -1.07 -35.87 43.58
C ASP A 147 -1.30 -37.06 42.65
N ALA A 148 -1.36 -36.82 41.33
CA ALA A 148 -1.49 -37.89 40.34
C ALA A 148 -0.28 -38.84 40.32
N VAL A 149 0.94 -38.33 40.53
CA VAL A 149 2.15 -39.17 40.67
C VAL A 149 2.10 -39.98 41.96
N LYS A 150 1.75 -39.36 43.10
CA LYS A 150 1.64 -40.05 44.40
C LYS A 150 0.58 -41.15 44.39
N GLN A 151 -0.50 -40.96 43.63
CA GLN A 151 -1.57 -41.96 43.46
C GLN A 151 -1.21 -43.05 42.44
N GLY A 152 -0.05 -42.98 41.78
CA GLY A 152 0.38 -43.94 40.76
C GLY A 152 -0.38 -43.81 39.43
N ILE A 153 -1.10 -42.70 39.20
CA ILE A 153 -1.82 -42.43 37.95
C ILE A 153 -0.83 -42.06 36.85
N ILE A 154 0.17 -41.23 37.16
CA ILE A 154 1.29 -40.92 36.26
C ILE A 154 2.51 -41.71 36.72
N THR A 155 2.98 -42.58 35.84
CA THR A 155 4.10 -43.50 36.11
C THR A 155 5.33 -43.23 35.25
N LYS A 156 5.19 -42.47 34.16
CA LYS A 156 6.32 -42.06 33.32
C LYS A 156 7.20 -41.04 34.05
N PRO A 157 8.52 -41.02 33.79
CA PRO A 157 9.41 -40.06 34.42
C PRO A 157 9.05 -38.64 34.01
N ILE A 158 8.96 -37.75 35.00
CA ILE A 158 8.67 -36.33 34.81
C ILE A 158 9.90 -35.50 35.18
N VAL A 159 10.43 -34.75 34.24
CA VAL A 159 11.41 -33.69 34.48
C VAL A 159 10.65 -32.38 34.66
N ALA A 160 10.82 -31.71 35.79
CA ALA A 160 10.01 -30.54 36.10
C ALA A 160 10.79 -29.41 36.74
N TRP A 161 10.42 -28.18 36.39
CA TRP A 161 10.97 -26.97 36.99
C TRP A 161 9.90 -25.87 37.01
N ALA A 162 9.69 -25.25 38.17
CA ALA A 162 8.90 -24.03 38.30
C ALA A 162 9.83 -22.81 38.30
N ILE A 163 9.63 -21.92 37.32
CA ILE A 163 10.37 -20.65 37.21
C ILE A 163 9.81 -19.59 38.18
N GLY A 164 10.59 -18.55 38.48
CA GLY A 164 10.19 -17.48 39.42
C GLY A 164 10.70 -17.67 40.85
N THR A 165 11.80 -18.42 41.04
CA THR A 165 12.46 -18.59 42.35
C THR A 165 12.96 -17.28 42.96
N CYS A 166 13.31 -16.30 42.11
CA CYS A 166 13.70 -14.95 42.53
C CYS A 166 12.62 -14.19 43.28
N ALA A 167 11.33 -14.55 43.13
CA ALA A 167 10.24 -13.93 43.88
C ALA A 167 10.46 -13.99 45.40
N SER A 168 11.11 -15.06 45.89
CA SER A 168 11.45 -15.23 47.30
C SER A 168 12.60 -14.35 47.79
N MET A 169 13.35 -13.72 46.88
CA MET A 169 14.48 -12.83 47.19
C MET A 169 14.03 -11.36 47.28
N PHE A 170 12.84 -11.03 46.79
CA PHE A 170 12.30 -9.68 46.85
C PHE A 170 11.63 -9.40 48.20
N LYS A 171 11.76 -8.15 48.68
CA LYS A 171 11.14 -7.71 49.94
C LYS A 171 9.66 -7.39 49.80
N THR A 172 9.18 -7.17 48.57
CA THR A 172 7.81 -6.79 48.24
C THR A 172 7.23 -7.80 47.25
N GLU A 173 5.90 -7.95 47.26
CA GLU A 173 5.19 -8.76 46.28
C GLU A 173 5.34 -8.15 44.88
N VAL A 174 5.70 -8.98 43.90
CA VAL A 174 5.91 -8.57 42.50
C VAL A 174 4.99 -9.39 41.62
N GLN A 175 4.13 -8.71 40.86
CA GLN A 175 3.42 -9.30 39.73
C GLN A 175 4.40 -9.42 38.55
N PHE A 176 4.61 -10.64 38.07
CA PHE A 176 5.40 -10.87 36.86
C PHE A 176 4.53 -10.74 35.60
N GLY A 177 5.16 -10.74 34.42
CA GLY A 177 4.51 -10.37 33.15
C GLY A 177 3.23 -11.14 32.82
N HIS A 178 3.17 -12.46 33.07
CA HIS A 178 1.93 -13.21 32.89
C HIS A 178 0.91 -12.89 34.00
N ALA A 179 -0.37 -12.79 33.63
CA ALA A 179 -1.44 -12.46 34.57
C ALA A 179 -1.53 -13.43 35.77
N GLY A 180 -1.23 -14.72 35.57
CA GLY A 180 -1.24 -15.74 36.63
C GLY A 180 0.02 -15.78 37.52
N SER A 181 1.04 -14.99 37.24
CA SER A 181 2.36 -15.09 37.88
C SER A 181 2.49 -14.21 39.12
N PHE A 182 1.66 -14.53 40.10
CA PHE A 182 1.60 -13.88 41.40
C PHE A 182 1.30 -14.90 42.50
N ALA A 183 2.11 -14.92 43.55
CA ALA A 183 1.95 -15.85 44.66
C ALA A 183 1.21 -15.18 45.82
N ASN A 184 -0.01 -15.63 46.12
CA ASN A 184 -0.79 -15.16 47.27
C ASN A 184 -0.44 -15.93 48.57
N SER A 185 0.33 -17.00 48.46
CA SER A 185 0.64 -17.91 49.56
C SER A 185 1.98 -18.61 49.35
N GLN A 186 2.56 -19.18 50.42
CA GLN A 186 3.81 -19.94 50.32
C GLN A 186 3.71 -21.13 49.35
N LEU A 187 2.53 -21.76 49.26
CA LEU A 187 2.27 -22.86 48.34
C LEU A 187 2.39 -22.45 46.87
N GLU A 188 2.13 -21.18 46.55
CA GLU A 188 2.19 -20.65 45.19
C GLU A 188 3.62 -20.25 44.78
N THR A 189 4.59 -20.27 45.71
CA THR A 189 5.99 -19.93 45.40
C THR A 189 6.66 -21.02 44.57
N ALA A 190 7.45 -20.61 43.57
CA ALA A 190 8.19 -21.54 42.72
C ALA A 190 9.13 -22.46 43.53
N LYS A 191 9.77 -21.93 44.58
CA LYS A 191 10.65 -22.69 45.47
C LYS A 191 9.90 -23.85 46.14
N MET A 192 8.75 -23.57 46.77
CA MET A 192 7.94 -24.60 47.42
C MET A 192 7.43 -25.64 46.42
N LYS A 193 7.00 -25.21 45.23
CA LYS A 193 6.58 -26.12 44.15
C LYS A 193 7.71 -27.06 43.74
N ASN A 194 8.93 -26.55 43.55
CA ASN A 194 10.10 -27.37 43.20
C ASN A 194 10.45 -28.39 44.28
N GLU A 195 10.44 -27.99 45.56
CA GLU A 195 10.66 -28.89 46.69
C GLU A 195 9.61 -30.01 46.72
N LYS A 196 8.33 -29.66 46.55
CA LYS A 196 7.22 -30.63 46.58
C LYS A 196 7.19 -31.55 45.37
N MET A 197 7.56 -31.07 44.19
CA MET A 197 7.75 -31.93 43.00
C MET A 197 8.90 -32.92 43.24
N LYS A 198 10.02 -32.48 43.83
CA LYS A 198 11.15 -33.35 44.14
C LYS A 198 10.79 -34.43 45.16
N GLU A 199 10.09 -34.08 46.24
CA GLU A 199 9.59 -35.03 47.24
C GLU A 199 8.63 -36.09 46.64
N ALA A 200 7.88 -35.71 45.60
CA ALA A 200 6.94 -36.60 44.91
C ALA A 200 7.60 -37.54 43.89
N GLY A 201 8.91 -37.43 43.67
CA GLY A 201 9.67 -38.31 42.76
C GLY A 201 9.89 -37.75 41.36
N PHE A 202 9.68 -36.44 41.15
CA PHE A 202 10.00 -35.78 39.89
C PHE A 202 11.52 -35.55 39.80
N TYR A 203 12.05 -35.54 38.58
CA TYR A 203 13.42 -35.09 38.30
C TYR A 203 13.44 -33.56 38.27
N VAL A 204 13.81 -32.96 39.40
CA VAL A 204 13.85 -31.49 39.56
C VAL A 204 15.30 -31.02 39.62
N PRO A 205 15.78 -30.23 38.64
CA PRO A 205 17.14 -29.68 38.66
C PRO A 205 17.32 -28.65 39.80
N ALA A 206 18.57 -28.27 40.09
CA ALA A 206 18.84 -27.22 41.08
C ALA A 206 18.51 -25.82 40.56
N THR A 207 18.78 -25.58 39.28
CA THR A 207 18.45 -24.35 38.56
C THR A 207 17.86 -24.66 37.18
N PHE A 208 17.33 -23.64 36.49
CA PHE A 208 16.87 -23.83 35.12
C PHE A 208 18.01 -24.20 34.15
N GLU A 209 19.24 -23.74 34.42
CA GLU A 209 20.42 -24.05 33.60
C GLU A 209 20.79 -25.54 33.63
N ASP A 210 20.44 -26.24 34.71
CA ASP A 210 20.69 -27.67 34.87
C ASP A 210 19.59 -28.56 34.25
N LEU A 211 18.50 -27.96 33.75
CA LEU A 211 17.40 -28.68 33.11
C LEU A 211 17.85 -29.53 31.91
N PRO A 212 18.71 -29.05 30.98
CA PRO A 212 19.20 -29.84 29.86
C PRO A 212 19.95 -31.11 30.30
N ALA A 213 20.86 -30.96 31.29
CA ALA A 213 21.65 -32.07 31.81
C ALA A 213 20.77 -33.12 32.50
N THR A 214 19.83 -32.67 33.34
CA THR A 214 18.87 -33.56 34.02
C THR A 214 18.00 -34.32 33.01
N LEU A 215 17.54 -33.63 31.95
CA LEU A 215 16.76 -34.26 30.88
C LEU A 215 17.58 -35.31 30.11
N LYS A 216 18.84 -35.00 29.79
CA LYS A 216 19.77 -35.92 29.11
C LYS A 216 19.99 -37.20 29.92
N GLU A 217 20.19 -37.08 31.23
CA GLU A 217 20.39 -38.22 32.13
C GLU A 217 19.17 -39.17 32.13
N VAL A 218 17.97 -38.61 32.24
CA VAL A 218 16.71 -39.39 32.21
C VAL A 218 16.54 -40.08 30.85
N TYR A 219 16.83 -39.37 29.77
CA TYR A 219 16.75 -39.91 28.42
C TYR A 219 17.74 -41.06 28.20
N ASP A 220 19.01 -40.89 28.55
CA ASP A 220 20.04 -41.92 28.40
C ASP A 220 19.73 -43.17 29.22
N LYS A 221 19.20 -42.99 30.44
CA LYS A 221 18.73 -44.09 31.27
C LYS A 221 17.65 -44.91 30.54
N LEU A 222 16.64 -44.25 29.96
CA LEU A 222 15.56 -44.92 29.22
C LEU A 222 16.05 -45.59 27.93
N VAL A 223 17.05 -45.02 27.26
CA VAL A 223 17.70 -45.63 26.09
C VAL A 223 18.46 -46.89 26.51
N SER A 224 19.26 -46.84 27.58
CA SER A 224 20.00 -48.00 28.09
C SER A 224 19.09 -49.14 28.55
N GLN A 225 17.90 -48.82 29.04
CA GLN A 225 16.86 -49.78 29.42
C GLN A 225 16.07 -50.33 28.21
N GLY A 226 16.33 -49.84 26.99
CA GLY A 226 15.60 -50.22 25.78
C GLY A 226 14.16 -49.68 25.71
N THR A 227 13.78 -48.76 26.61
CA THR A 227 12.44 -48.14 26.60
C THR A 227 12.30 -47.13 25.46
N ILE A 228 13.39 -46.42 25.13
CA ILE A 228 13.52 -45.56 23.96
C ILE A 228 14.51 -46.21 23.00
N VAL A 229 14.10 -46.38 21.74
CA VAL A 229 14.97 -46.83 20.65
C VAL A 229 15.08 -45.69 19.64
N PRO A 230 16.19 -44.92 19.66
CA PRO A 230 16.37 -43.77 18.77
C PRO A 230 16.26 -44.19 17.31
N GLN A 231 15.50 -43.41 16.53
CA GLN A 231 15.32 -43.65 15.10
C GLN A 231 16.37 -42.89 14.29
N PRO A 232 16.77 -43.40 13.11
CA PRO A 232 17.60 -42.65 12.17
C PRO A 232 16.96 -41.30 11.80
N GLU A 233 17.77 -40.25 11.70
CA GLU A 233 17.29 -38.92 11.34
C GLU A 233 16.79 -38.90 9.89
N PRO A 234 15.52 -38.51 9.62
CA PRO A 234 15.00 -38.44 8.27
C PRO A 234 15.56 -37.23 7.50
N VAL A 235 15.43 -37.25 6.18
CA VAL A 235 15.87 -36.13 5.33
C VAL A 235 15.03 -34.89 5.62
N VAL A 236 15.69 -33.77 5.88
CA VAL A 236 15.04 -32.47 6.10
C VAL A 236 14.30 -32.05 4.81
N PRO A 237 12.99 -31.71 4.89
CA PRO A 237 12.26 -31.15 3.75
C PRO A 237 12.91 -29.85 3.27
N LYS A 238 13.18 -29.74 1.96
CA LYS A 238 13.73 -28.53 1.36
C LYS A 238 12.59 -27.59 0.98
N ILE A 239 12.55 -26.41 1.57
CA ILE A 239 11.60 -25.35 1.24
C ILE A 239 12.40 -24.20 0.61
N PRO A 240 11.97 -23.66 -0.54
CA PRO A 240 12.62 -22.49 -1.13
C PRO A 240 12.62 -21.30 -0.18
N LEU A 241 13.67 -20.49 -0.24
CA LEU A 241 13.73 -19.24 0.52
C LEU A 241 12.69 -18.26 -0.01
N ASP A 242 11.96 -17.59 0.89
CA ASP A 242 11.04 -16.53 0.49
C ASP A 242 11.78 -15.39 -0.20
N TYR A 243 11.18 -14.87 -1.28
CA TYR A 243 11.78 -13.79 -2.08
C TYR A 243 12.14 -12.56 -1.23
N SER A 244 11.25 -12.15 -0.31
CA SER A 244 11.48 -11.00 0.57
C SER A 244 12.71 -11.20 1.45
N TRP A 245 12.85 -12.41 2.02
CA TRP A 245 13.98 -12.75 2.88
C TRP A 245 15.28 -12.86 2.09
N ALA A 246 15.24 -13.47 0.90
CA ALA A 246 16.37 -13.52 -0.02
C ALA A 246 16.84 -12.11 -0.44
N GLN A 247 15.89 -11.20 -0.68
CA GLN A 247 16.19 -9.82 -1.03
C GLN A 247 16.76 -9.03 0.15
N GLU A 248 16.21 -9.21 1.35
CA GLU A 248 16.68 -8.55 2.58
C GLU A 248 18.10 -8.98 2.96
N LEU A 249 18.42 -10.27 2.78
CA LEU A 249 19.77 -10.81 2.97
C LEU A 249 20.73 -10.48 1.81
N GLY A 250 20.25 -9.82 0.75
CA GLY A 250 21.08 -9.48 -0.41
C GLY A 250 21.53 -10.68 -1.27
N LEU A 251 20.85 -11.83 -1.14
CA LEU A 251 21.17 -13.06 -1.88
C LEU A 251 20.72 -12.99 -3.35
N ILE A 252 19.75 -12.12 -3.65
CA ILE A 252 19.21 -11.92 -4.99
C ILE A 252 19.11 -10.44 -5.31
N ARG A 253 19.16 -10.11 -6.61
CA ARG A 253 18.85 -8.78 -7.13
C ARG A 253 17.77 -8.89 -8.18
N LYS A 254 16.70 -8.11 -8.02
CA LYS A 254 15.65 -7.93 -9.03
C LYS A 254 15.74 -6.51 -9.61
N PRO A 255 15.97 -6.34 -10.92
CA PRO A 255 15.96 -5.01 -11.52
C PRO A 255 14.56 -4.38 -11.39
N ALA A 256 14.53 -3.08 -11.14
CA ALA A 256 13.27 -2.33 -11.13
C ALA A 256 12.68 -2.25 -12.54
N ALA A 257 11.38 -2.48 -12.67
CA ALA A 257 10.69 -2.42 -13.96
C ALA A 257 10.35 -0.98 -14.39
N PHE A 258 10.31 -0.05 -13.44
CA PHE A 258 9.89 1.33 -13.65
C PHE A 258 10.85 2.29 -12.94
N ILE A 259 10.97 3.49 -13.52
CA ILE A 259 11.67 4.63 -12.93
C ILE A 259 10.64 5.75 -12.79
N SER A 260 10.52 6.30 -11.58
CA SER A 260 9.76 7.53 -11.31
C SER A 260 10.69 8.55 -10.70
N THR A 261 10.61 9.80 -11.15
CA THR A 261 11.48 10.90 -10.69
C THR A 261 10.72 12.14 -10.24
N ILE A 262 9.39 12.04 -10.10
CA ILE A 262 8.53 13.21 -9.80
C ILE A 262 8.00 13.20 -8.37
N SER A 263 7.86 12.02 -7.76
CA SER A 263 7.40 11.87 -6.37
C SER A 263 7.89 10.59 -5.72
N ASP A 264 8.00 10.58 -4.40
CA ASP A 264 8.30 9.39 -3.58
C ASP A 264 7.42 9.39 -2.32
N ASP A 265 6.67 8.32 -2.12
CA ASP A 265 5.70 8.11 -1.04
C ASP A 265 6.12 7.01 -0.05
N ARG A 266 7.30 6.41 -0.23
CA ARG A 266 7.78 5.29 0.60
C ARG A 266 8.38 5.75 1.93
N GLY A 267 8.72 7.04 2.02
CA GLY A 267 9.31 7.66 3.21
C GLY A 267 8.29 7.97 4.31
N GLN A 268 8.73 8.70 5.34
CA GLN A 268 7.83 9.20 6.39
C GLN A 268 6.91 10.32 5.89
N GLU A 269 7.36 11.06 4.87
CA GLU A 269 6.60 12.12 4.21
C GLU A 269 6.61 11.94 2.70
N LEU A 270 5.55 12.41 2.05
CA LEU A 270 5.45 12.52 0.60
C LEU A 270 6.45 13.56 0.07
N LEU A 271 7.20 13.22 -0.98
CA LEU A 271 8.10 14.12 -1.67
C LEU A 271 7.57 14.49 -3.06
N TYR A 272 7.65 15.76 -3.43
CA TYR A 272 7.49 16.26 -4.81
C TYR A 272 8.83 16.75 -5.34
N ALA A 273 9.39 16.01 -6.30
CA ALA A 273 10.73 16.24 -6.84
C ALA A 273 11.81 16.48 -5.77
N GLY A 274 11.72 15.73 -4.66
CA GLY A 274 12.63 15.82 -3.52
C GLY A 274 12.25 16.84 -2.45
N MET A 275 11.28 17.74 -2.69
CA MET A 275 10.75 18.65 -1.69
C MET A 275 9.69 17.94 -0.83
N PRO A 276 9.82 17.90 0.51
CA PRO A 276 8.80 17.37 1.39
C PRO A 276 7.47 18.13 1.26
N ILE A 277 6.35 17.41 1.34
CA ILE A 277 5.02 18.03 1.26
C ILE A 277 4.81 19.08 2.36
N SER A 278 5.44 18.91 3.53
CA SER A 278 5.44 19.89 4.61
C SER A 278 6.08 21.23 4.18
N ASP A 279 7.23 21.18 3.50
CA ASP A 279 7.93 22.36 3.00
C ASP A 279 7.17 23.04 1.84
N VAL A 280 6.47 22.26 0.99
CA VAL A 280 5.59 22.81 -0.06
C VAL A 280 4.56 23.79 0.51
N PHE A 281 3.93 23.44 1.63
CA PHE A 281 2.95 24.30 2.30
C PHE A 281 3.60 25.38 3.16
N LYS A 282 4.70 25.05 3.85
CA LYS A 282 5.44 26.02 4.68
C LYS A 282 5.98 27.20 3.86
N GLU A 283 6.38 26.94 2.63
CA GLU A 283 6.95 27.95 1.73
C GLU A 283 5.93 28.56 0.77
N ASP A 284 4.64 28.22 0.91
CA ASP A 284 3.50 28.76 0.17
C ASP A 284 3.72 28.86 -1.35
N ILE A 285 4.26 27.80 -1.96
CA ILE A 285 4.63 27.82 -3.38
C ILE A 285 3.42 27.72 -4.33
N GLY A 286 2.22 27.50 -3.78
CA GLY A 286 0.96 27.43 -4.53
C GLY A 286 0.85 26.26 -5.50
N ILE A 287 -0.24 26.23 -6.27
CA ILE A 287 -0.48 25.18 -7.28
C ILE A 287 0.54 25.32 -8.41
N GLY A 288 0.91 26.55 -8.79
CA GLY A 288 1.94 26.79 -9.79
C GLY A 288 3.31 26.23 -9.37
N GLY A 289 3.67 26.34 -8.10
CA GLY A 289 4.89 25.76 -7.55
C GLY A 289 4.85 24.23 -7.51
N VAL A 290 3.72 23.63 -7.10
CA VAL A 290 3.55 22.16 -7.13
C VAL A 290 3.66 21.63 -8.56
N MET A 291 3.02 22.30 -9.53
CA MET A 291 3.17 21.96 -10.95
C MET A 291 4.63 22.07 -11.39
N SER A 292 5.36 23.08 -10.92
CA SER A 292 6.76 23.24 -11.27
C SER A 292 7.62 22.05 -10.81
N LEU A 293 7.38 21.56 -9.58
CA LEU A 293 8.06 20.38 -9.04
C LEU A 293 7.66 19.12 -9.81
N LEU A 294 6.37 18.89 -10.04
CA LEU A 294 5.90 17.63 -10.64
C LEU A 294 6.20 17.54 -12.15
N TRP A 295 6.06 18.64 -12.88
CA TRP A 295 6.17 18.62 -14.35
C TRP A 295 7.60 18.91 -14.80
N PHE A 296 8.30 19.80 -14.09
CA PHE A 296 9.65 20.24 -14.49
C PHE A 296 10.75 19.74 -13.57
N ARG A 297 10.41 19.10 -12.44
CA ARG A 297 11.35 18.64 -11.40
C ARG A 297 12.22 19.78 -10.85
N ARG A 298 11.67 20.98 -10.85
CA ARG A 298 12.37 22.21 -10.50
C ARG A 298 11.44 23.17 -9.79
N ARG A 299 11.97 23.89 -8.81
CA ARG A 299 11.28 25.01 -8.22
C ARG A 299 11.45 26.23 -9.13
N LEU A 300 10.40 26.58 -9.84
CA LEU A 300 10.42 27.78 -10.68
C LEU A 300 10.35 29.06 -9.83
N PRO A 301 10.82 30.20 -10.36
CA PRO A 301 10.63 31.50 -9.73
C PRO A 301 9.15 31.80 -9.47
N SER A 302 8.86 32.60 -8.43
CA SER A 302 7.48 32.91 -8.02
C SER A 302 6.63 33.52 -9.15
N TYR A 303 7.21 34.38 -9.99
CA TYR A 303 6.50 34.96 -11.14
C TYR A 303 6.12 33.89 -12.19
N ALA A 304 6.96 32.87 -12.35
CA ALA A 304 6.70 31.77 -13.28
C ALA A 304 5.58 30.88 -12.71
N SER A 305 5.65 30.51 -11.44
CA SER A 305 4.56 29.78 -10.75
C SER A 305 3.24 30.54 -10.84
N LYS A 306 3.26 31.85 -10.62
CA LYS A 306 2.06 32.69 -10.70
C LYS A 306 1.52 32.81 -12.13
N PHE A 307 2.39 32.87 -13.13
CA PHE A 307 2.00 32.79 -14.53
C PHE A 307 1.28 31.46 -14.84
N LEU A 308 1.78 30.32 -14.36
CA LEU A 308 1.11 29.02 -14.55
C LEU A 308 -0.30 29.02 -13.95
N GLU A 309 -0.47 29.53 -12.73
CA GLU A 309 -1.79 29.68 -12.11
C GLU A 309 -2.70 30.59 -12.93
N MET A 310 -2.17 31.70 -13.44
CA MET A 310 -2.91 32.63 -14.29
C MET A 310 -3.40 31.95 -15.56
N VAL A 311 -2.56 31.12 -16.20
CA VAL A 311 -2.96 30.32 -17.37
C VAL A 311 -4.10 29.36 -17.01
N LEU A 312 -4.04 28.67 -15.88
CA LEU A 312 -5.14 27.79 -15.43
C LEU A 312 -6.46 28.56 -15.25
N MET A 313 -6.40 29.76 -14.65
CA MET A 313 -7.58 30.60 -14.45
C MET A 313 -8.18 31.09 -15.78
N LEU A 314 -7.34 31.50 -16.73
CA LEU A 314 -7.78 32.03 -18.03
C LEU A 314 -8.31 30.94 -18.97
N THR A 315 -7.85 29.70 -18.81
CA THR A 315 -8.26 28.55 -19.62
C THR A 315 -9.34 27.69 -18.97
N ALA A 316 -9.76 28.04 -17.74
CA ALA A 316 -10.67 27.28 -16.90
C ALA A 316 -11.96 26.90 -17.63
N ASP A 317 -12.60 27.86 -18.29
CA ASP A 317 -13.79 27.61 -19.10
C ASP A 317 -13.97 28.63 -20.23
N HIS A 318 -14.76 28.28 -21.26
CA HIS A 318 -15.16 29.18 -22.34
C HIS A 318 -16.62 28.97 -22.77
N GLY A 319 -17.46 28.54 -21.82
CA GLY A 319 -18.88 28.32 -22.02
C GLY A 319 -19.23 26.96 -22.66
N PRO A 320 -20.53 26.64 -22.70
CA PRO A 320 -21.03 25.28 -23.00
C PRO A 320 -20.98 24.90 -24.49
N ALA A 321 -20.69 25.85 -25.38
CA ALA A 321 -20.80 25.65 -26.82
C ALA A 321 -19.52 25.08 -27.48
N VAL A 322 -18.41 25.04 -26.74
CA VAL A 322 -17.17 24.45 -27.26
C VAL A 322 -17.22 22.92 -27.19
N SER A 323 -16.52 22.24 -28.10
CA SER A 323 -16.59 20.78 -28.28
C SER A 323 -16.47 19.99 -26.97
N GLY A 324 -15.50 20.33 -26.11
CA GLY A 324 -15.30 19.62 -24.85
C GLY A 324 -16.44 19.81 -23.86
N ALA A 325 -16.92 21.04 -23.70
CA ALA A 325 -18.03 21.35 -22.78
C ALA A 325 -19.32 20.68 -23.26
N MET A 326 -19.61 20.76 -24.56
CA MET A 326 -20.78 20.11 -25.17
C MET A 326 -20.76 18.59 -24.95
N ASN A 327 -19.63 17.93 -25.18
CA ASN A 327 -19.50 16.48 -24.95
C ASN A 327 -19.67 16.11 -23.47
N THR A 328 -19.08 16.87 -22.54
CA THR A 328 -19.27 16.66 -21.10
C THR A 328 -20.75 16.81 -20.71
N ILE A 329 -21.43 17.85 -21.21
CA ILE A 329 -22.84 18.10 -20.94
C ILE A 329 -23.72 16.96 -21.47
N ILE A 330 -23.53 16.54 -22.72
CA ILE A 330 -24.28 15.44 -23.34
C ILE A 330 -24.08 14.14 -22.55
N THR A 331 -22.84 13.83 -22.20
CA THR A 331 -22.50 12.61 -21.44
C THR A 331 -23.07 12.65 -20.02
N THR A 332 -23.08 13.81 -19.38
CA THR A 332 -23.71 14.01 -18.07
C THR A 332 -25.22 13.78 -18.13
N ARG A 333 -25.87 14.35 -19.17
CA ARG A 333 -27.31 14.20 -19.45
C ARG A 333 -27.70 12.75 -19.77
N ALA A 334 -26.76 11.96 -20.28
CA ALA A 334 -26.94 10.51 -20.45
C ALA A 334 -26.84 9.70 -19.13
N GLY A 335 -26.73 10.37 -17.98
CA GLY A 335 -26.73 9.73 -16.66
C GLY A 335 -25.37 9.23 -16.19
N LYS A 336 -24.28 9.54 -16.90
CA LYS A 336 -22.93 9.11 -16.53
C LYS A 336 -22.41 9.83 -15.28
N ASP A 337 -21.36 9.25 -14.70
CA ASP A 337 -20.60 9.79 -13.58
C ASP A 337 -19.63 10.91 -14.00
N LEU A 338 -19.05 11.60 -13.01
CA LEU A 338 -18.18 12.76 -13.23
C LEU A 338 -16.97 12.43 -14.09
N ILE A 339 -16.31 11.30 -13.82
CA ILE A 339 -15.07 10.92 -14.52
C ILE A 339 -15.37 10.57 -15.97
N SER A 340 -16.40 9.77 -16.22
CA SER A 340 -16.84 9.45 -17.59
C SER A 340 -17.18 10.71 -18.39
N ALA A 341 -17.92 11.64 -17.80
CA ALA A 341 -18.33 12.87 -18.47
C ALA A 341 -17.14 13.81 -18.73
N LEU A 342 -16.27 13.99 -17.74
CA LEU A 342 -15.04 14.77 -17.88
C LEU A 342 -14.16 14.22 -19.00
N VAL A 343 -13.86 12.93 -18.99
CA VAL A 343 -13.03 12.26 -20.00
C VAL A 343 -13.65 12.40 -21.39
N SER A 344 -14.98 12.26 -21.52
CA SER A 344 -15.66 12.46 -22.80
C SER A 344 -15.45 13.86 -23.38
N GLY A 345 -15.40 14.90 -22.53
CA GLY A 345 -15.06 16.26 -22.95
C GLY A 345 -13.58 16.43 -23.28
N LEU A 346 -12.69 15.88 -22.43
CA LEU A 346 -11.24 15.98 -22.61
C LEU A 346 -10.76 15.29 -23.88
N LEU A 347 -11.39 14.19 -24.30
CA LEU A 347 -11.07 13.49 -25.56
C LEU A 347 -11.31 14.33 -26.82
N THR A 348 -11.99 15.48 -26.70
CA THR A 348 -12.13 16.43 -27.82
C THR A 348 -10.94 17.39 -27.94
N ILE A 349 -10.09 17.47 -26.92
CA ILE A 349 -8.93 18.36 -26.90
C ILE A 349 -7.85 17.77 -27.81
N GLY A 350 -7.39 18.57 -28.77
CA GLY A 350 -6.45 18.19 -29.80
C GLY A 350 -6.29 19.29 -30.85
N SER A 351 -5.95 18.94 -32.09
CA SER A 351 -5.53 19.91 -33.12
C SER A 351 -6.53 21.02 -33.46
N ARG A 352 -7.85 20.77 -33.31
CA ARG A 352 -8.91 21.77 -33.62
C ARG A 352 -9.50 22.46 -32.39
N PHE A 353 -9.39 21.86 -31.21
CA PHE A 353 -9.92 22.40 -29.95
C PHE A 353 -8.83 22.30 -28.88
N GLY A 354 -8.30 23.43 -28.43
CA GLY A 354 -7.18 23.48 -27.47
C GLY A 354 -5.78 23.43 -28.08
N GLY A 355 -5.60 22.84 -29.27
CA GLY A 355 -4.29 22.74 -29.93
C GLY A 355 -3.73 24.05 -30.53
N ALA A 356 -4.43 25.17 -30.37
CA ALA A 356 -3.96 26.47 -30.84
C ALA A 356 -2.74 26.97 -30.06
N LEU A 357 -2.56 26.54 -28.79
CA LEU A 357 -1.42 26.93 -27.96
C LEU A 357 -0.12 26.34 -28.53
N ASP A 358 -0.04 25.02 -28.67
CA ASP A 358 1.14 24.34 -29.23
C ASP A 358 1.45 24.83 -30.65
N GLY A 359 0.43 24.93 -31.51
CA GLY A 359 0.61 25.40 -32.88
C GLY A 359 1.12 26.84 -32.96
N ALA A 360 0.69 27.72 -32.05
CA ALA A 360 1.21 29.08 -31.98
C ALA A 360 2.66 29.08 -31.46
N ALA A 361 2.94 28.36 -30.37
CA ALA A 361 4.30 28.26 -29.83
C ALA A 361 5.29 27.75 -30.87
N GLU A 362 4.93 26.71 -31.64
CA GLU A 362 5.79 26.14 -32.69
C GLU A 362 6.04 27.15 -33.83
N GLU A 363 4.98 27.75 -34.37
CA GLU A 363 5.06 28.61 -35.55
C GLU A 363 5.78 29.94 -35.27
N PHE A 364 5.47 30.59 -34.14
CA PHE A 364 6.14 31.83 -33.73
C PHE A 364 7.60 31.58 -33.39
N THR A 365 7.90 30.54 -32.61
CA THR A 365 9.29 30.16 -32.27
C THR A 365 10.10 29.86 -33.52
N ARG A 366 9.57 29.05 -34.44
CA ARG A 366 10.25 28.72 -35.70
C ARG A 366 10.55 29.95 -36.55
N ALA A 367 9.64 30.91 -36.62
CA ALA A 367 9.84 32.13 -37.38
C ALA A 367 10.88 33.05 -36.72
N PHE A 368 10.80 33.20 -35.40
CA PHE A 368 11.72 33.99 -34.60
C PHE A 368 13.15 33.44 -34.65
N ASP A 369 13.32 32.13 -34.43
CA ASP A 369 14.64 31.48 -34.41
C ASP A 369 15.31 31.46 -35.80
N LYS A 370 14.51 31.49 -36.88
CA LYS A 370 15.01 31.66 -38.25
C LYS A 370 15.39 33.11 -38.59
N GLY A 371 15.14 34.06 -37.69
CA GLY A 371 15.40 35.49 -37.90
C GLY A 371 14.48 36.12 -38.96
N LEU A 372 13.30 35.56 -39.22
CA LEU A 372 12.34 36.15 -40.16
C LEU A 372 11.78 37.45 -39.56
N SER A 373 11.69 38.52 -40.36
CA SER A 373 10.96 39.70 -39.91
C SER A 373 9.47 39.37 -39.70
N PRO A 374 8.74 40.10 -38.84
CA PRO A 374 7.30 39.91 -38.67
C PRO A 374 6.52 39.95 -40.00
N ARG A 375 6.96 40.79 -40.94
CA ARG A 375 6.36 40.88 -42.28
C ARG A 375 6.63 39.63 -43.11
N ASP A 376 7.88 39.17 -43.14
CA ASP A 376 8.28 37.97 -43.89
C ASP A 376 7.57 36.72 -43.36
N PHE A 377 7.41 36.61 -42.04
CA PHE A 377 6.65 35.53 -41.44
C PHE A 377 5.19 35.52 -41.91
N VAL A 378 4.50 36.66 -41.83
CA VAL A 378 3.11 36.78 -42.29
C VAL A 378 2.97 36.44 -43.78
N ASP A 379 3.89 36.92 -44.60
CA ASP A 379 3.85 36.70 -46.05
C ASP A 379 4.21 35.24 -46.41
N SER A 380 5.09 34.59 -45.63
CA SER A 380 5.40 33.16 -45.78
C SER A 380 4.19 32.27 -45.49
N MET A 381 3.43 32.58 -44.43
CA MET A 381 2.22 31.84 -44.06
C MET A 381 1.11 32.02 -45.10
N ARG A 382 0.95 33.26 -45.60
CA ARG A 382 0.04 33.54 -46.72
C ARG A 382 0.42 32.76 -47.97
N LYS A 383 1.70 32.71 -48.34
CA LYS A 383 2.19 31.97 -49.51
C LYS A 383 1.95 30.46 -49.37
N ALA A 384 2.04 29.93 -48.15
CA ALA A 384 1.73 28.54 -47.84
C ALA A 384 0.22 28.26 -47.72
N ASN A 385 -0.65 29.25 -47.92
CA ASN A 385 -2.09 29.18 -47.70
C ASN A 385 -2.46 28.68 -46.28
N LYS A 386 -1.68 29.09 -45.27
CA LYS A 386 -1.90 28.76 -43.86
C LYS A 386 -2.27 30.02 -43.07
N LEU A 387 -3.25 29.88 -42.18
CA LEU A 387 -3.52 30.89 -41.16
C LEU A 387 -2.46 30.80 -40.06
N ILE A 388 -2.12 31.93 -39.44
CA ILE A 388 -1.19 31.98 -38.32
C ILE A 388 -1.93 31.52 -37.06
N PRO A 389 -1.55 30.40 -36.42
CA PRO A 389 -2.15 29.98 -35.16
C PRO A 389 -1.96 31.06 -34.10
N GLY A 390 -2.96 31.30 -33.27
CA GLY A 390 -2.91 32.34 -32.26
C GLY A 390 -3.25 33.76 -32.75
N ILE A 391 -3.49 33.96 -34.05
CA ILE A 391 -3.93 35.24 -34.62
C ILE A 391 -5.40 35.15 -35.07
N GLY A 392 -6.20 36.13 -34.66
CA GLY A 392 -7.57 36.32 -35.07
C GLY A 392 -8.59 36.08 -33.97
N HIS A 393 -9.63 36.90 -33.98
CA HIS A 393 -10.77 36.77 -33.08
C HIS A 393 -12.09 37.04 -33.82
N ARG A 394 -13.18 36.39 -33.37
CA ARG A 394 -14.52 36.55 -33.98
C ARG A 394 -15.14 37.94 -33.76
N ILE A 395 -15.07 38.45 -32.53
CA ILE A 395 -15.71 39.72 -32.10
C ILE A 395 -14.69 40.83 -31.77
N LYS A 396 -13.69 40.50 -30.93
CA LYS A 396 -12.63 41.41 -30.49
C LYS A 396 -11.76 41.90 -31.63
N SER A 397 -11.22 43.11 -31.47
CA SER A 397 -10.45 43.85 -32.46
C SER A 397 -9.47 44.79 -31.77
N ARG A 398 -8.64 45.48 -32.56
CA ARG A 398 -7.68 46.47 -32.03
C ARG A 398 -8.33 47.55 -31.14
N ASN A 399 -9.56 47.96 -31.46
CA ASN A 399 -10.29 48.99 -30.71
C ASN A 399 -11.18 48.41 -29.59
N ASN A 400 -11.32 47.08 -29.52
CA ASN A 400 -12.05 46.35 -28.48
C ASN A 400 -11.23 45.10 -28.11
N PRO A 401 -10.17 45.27 -27.29
CA PRO A 401 -9.23 44.20 -27.02
C PRO A 401 -9.86 43.05 -26.20
N ASP A 402 -9.25 41.87 -26.31
CA ASP A 402 -9.55 40.75 -25.40
C ASP A 402 -8.85 41.00 -24.07
N LEU A 403 -9.63 41.25 -23.01
CA LEU A 403 -9.10 41.54 -21.67
C LEU A 403 -8.22 40.41 -21.13
N ARG A 404 -8.46 39.16 -21.55
CA ARG A 404 -7.61 38.02 -21.14
C ARG A 404 -6.19 38.17 -21.68
N VAL A 405 -6.07 38.64 -22.92
CA VAL A 405 -4.77 38.92 -23.56
C VAL A 405 -4.09 40.09 -22.85
N GLU A 406 -4.83 41.17 -22.57
CA GLU A 406 -4.28 42.33 -21.85
C GLU A 406 -3.73 41.94 -20.47
N LEU A 407 -4.46 41.14 -19.69
CA LEU A 407 -3.98 40.64 -18.39
C LEU A 407 -2.68 39.84 -18.49
N VAL A 408 -2.57 38.95 -19.50
CA VAL A 408 -1.35 38.16 -19.72
C VAL A 408 -0.18 39.07 -20.12
N LYS A 409 -0.40 39.98 -21.07
CA LYS A 409 0.65 40.91 -21.53
C LYS A 409 1.15 41.79 -20.40
N GLU A 410 0.24 42.42 -19.66
CA GLU A 410 0.60 43.31 -18.54
C GLU A 410 1.41 42.56 -17.49
N TYR A 411 0.99 41.35 -17.14
CA TYR A 411 1.73 40.51 -16.21
C TYR A 411 3.14 40.18 -16.72
N VAL A 412 3.28 39.75 -17.97
CA VAL A 412 4.56 39.34 -18.56
C VAL A 412 5.51 40.53 -18.70
N LEU A 413 5.04 41.66 -19.23
CA LEU A 413 5.85 42.87 -19.40
C LEU A 413 6.38 43.41 -18.06
N ASN A 414 5.61 43.26 -16.98
CA ASN A 414 6.00 43.76 -15.66
C ASN A 414 6.91 42.80 -14.87
N ASN A 415 6.86 41.49 -15.14
CA ASN A 415 7.46 40.49 -14.26
C ASN A 415 8.52 39.59 -14.93
N PHE A 416 8.48 39.41 -16.26
CA PHE A 416 9.41 38.50 -16.92
C PHE A 416 10.76 39.19 -17.17
N PRO A 417 11.88 38.47 -17.00
CA PRO A 417 13.21 39.01 -17.30
C PRO A 417 13.42 39.23 -18.81
N SER A 418 12.70 38.48 -19.65
CA SER A 418 12.71 38.64 -21.10
C SER A 418 11.38 38.19 -21.70
N HIS A 419 10.91 38.93 -22.70
CA HIS A 419 9.64 38.70 -23.40
C HIS A 419 9.81 38.90 -24.93
N LYS A 420 10.96 38.44 -25.46
CA LYS A 420 11.36 38.69 -26.86
C LYS A 420 10.40 38.06 -27.85
N LEU A 421 9.87 36.87 -27.54
CA LEU A 421 8.94 36.21 -28.44
C LEU A 421 7.56 36.88 -28.38
N LEU A 422 7.14 37.35 -27.20
CA LEU A 422 5.96 38.21 -27.08
C LEU A 422 6.10 39.50 -27.90
N ASP A 423 7.25 40.19 -27.82
CA ASP A 423 7.51 41.41 -28.60
C ASP A 423 7.41 41.13 -30.12
N TYR A 424 8.00 40.01 -30.55
CA TYR A 424 7.89 39.54 -31.93
C TYR A 424 6.44 39.27 -32.34
N ALA A 425 5.66 38.60 -31.48
CA ALA A 425 4.25 38.32 -31.72
C ALA A 425 3.39 39.59 -31.82
N LEU A 426 3.65 40.60 -30.99
CA LEU A 426 2.97 41.91 -31.05
C LEU A 426 3.34 42.70 -32.32
N ALA A 427 4.58 42.56 -32.80
CA ALA A 427 4.97 43.11 -34.10
C ALA A 427 4.25 42.41 -35.26
N VAL A 428 4.06 41.09 -35.18
CA VAL A 428 3.26 40.30 -36.14
C VAL A 428 1.78 40.70 -36.09
N GLU A 429 1.23 40.93 -34.89
CA GLU A 429 -0.12 41.46 -34.70
C GLU A 429 -0.28 42.82 -35.39
N THR A 430 0.69 43.72 -35.29
CA THR A 430 0.65 45.03 -35.96
C THR A 430 0.55 44.88 -37.48
N VAL A 431 1.29 43.91 -38.06
CA VAL A 431 1.23 43.61 -39.50
C VAL A 431 -0.13 43.03 -39.88
N THR A 432 -0.69 42.13 -39.07
CA THR A 432 -1.95 41.43 -39.41
C THR A 432 -3.18 42.30 -39.20
N THR A 433 -3.22 43.10 -38.13
CA THR A 433 -4.28 44.09 -37.88
C THR A 433 -4.32 45.20 -38.94
N SER A 434 -3.19 45.53 -39.58
CA SER A 434 -3.19 46.44 -40.74
C SER A 434 -3.97 45.90 -41.95
N LYS A 435 -4.19 44.58 -42.02
CA LYS A 435 -5.00 43.93 -43.06
C LYS A 435 -6.48 43.87 -42.65
N LYS A 436 -6.77 43.57 -41.39
CA LYS A 436 -8.13 43.51 -40.84
C LYS A 436 -8.10 43.66 -39.32
N ASP A 437 -8.92 44.55 -38.78
CA ASP A 437 -8.88 44.97 -37.36
C ASP A 437 -9.09 43.84 -36.34
N ASN A 438 -9.74 42.73 -36.72
CA ASN A 438 -10.00 41.59 -35.85
C ASN A 438 -8.91 40.51 -35.89
N LEU A 439 -7.83 40.72 -36.65
CA LEU A 439 -6.66 39.83 -36.69
C LEU A 439 -5.68 40.16 -35.55
N ILE A 440 -6.20 40.22 -34.32
CA ILE A 440 -5.43 40.47 -33.10
C ILE A 440 -4.78 39.18 -32.57
N LEU A 441 -3.76 39.30 -31.72
CA LEU A 441 -3.22 38.17 -30.96
C LEU A 441 -4.29 37.68 -29.98
N ASN A 442 -4.68 36.42 -30.09
CA ASN A 442 -5.68 35.84 -29.20
C ASN A 442 -5.03 35.26 -27.93
N VAL A 443 -5.86 34.86 -26.97
CA VAL A 443 -5.37 34.36 -25.67
C VAL A 443 -4.50 33.11 -25.80
N ASP A 444 -4.82 32.21 -26.73
CA ASP A 444 -4.05 30.99 -26.96
C ASP A 444 -2.65 31.31 -27.49
N GLY A 445 -2.57 32.21 -28.47
CA GLY A 445 -1.30 32.70 -29.03
C GLY A 445 -0.47 33.47 -28.01
N CYS A 446 -1.11 34.33 -27.21
CA CYS A 446 -0.44 35.09 -26.16
C CYS A 446 0.13 34.18 -25.06
N ILE A 447 -0.65 33.24 -24.54
CA ILE A 447 -0.16 32.27 -23.55
C ILE A 447 0.98 31.44 -24.12
N ALA A 448 0.86 30.98 -25.37
CA ALA A 448 1.88 30.16 -26.02
C ALA A 448 3.23 30.85 -26.12
N VAL A 449 3.29 32.07 -26.68
CA VAL A 449 4.56 32.80 -26.83
C VAL A 449 5.16 33.21 -25.49
N CYS A 450 4.32 33.60 -24.53
CA CYS A 450 4.76 33.93 -23.17
C CYS A 450 5.29 32.69 -22.43
N PHE A 451 4.70 31.51 -22.63
CA PHE A 451 5.20 30.29 -22.03
C PHE A 451 6.57 29.89 -22.62
N VAL A 452 6.78 30.07 -23.92
CA VAL A 452 8.11 29.88 -24.53
C VAL A 452 9.12 30.85 -23.93
N ASP A 453 8.76 32.13 -23.78
CA ASP A 453 9.61 33.12 -23.11
C ASP A 453 9.91 32.72 -21.65
N LEU A 454 8.94 32.15 -20.92
CA LEU A 454 9.13 31.64 -19.55
C LEU A 454 10.17 30.52 -19.53
N VAL A 455 9.96 29.47 -20.33
CA VAL A 455 10.82 28.27 -20.28
C VAL A 455 12.24 28.62 -20.76
N ARG A 456 12.38 29.47 -21.77
CA ARG A 456 13.71 29.88 -22.28
C ARG A 456 14.45 30.85 -21.35
N ASN A 457 13.75 31.71 -20.61
CA ASN A 457 14.37 32.84 -19.92
C ASN A 457 14.22 32.85 -18.39
N CYS A 458 13.52 31.89 -17.78
CA CYS A 458 13.36 31.88 -16.32
C CYS A 458 14.62 31.43 -15.54
N GLY A 459 15.67 31.02 -16.23
CA GLY A 459 16.94 30.57 -15.65
C GLY A 459 16.93 29.15 -15.09
N ALA A 460 15.78 28.46 -15.16
CA ALA A 460 15.63 27.11 -14.65
C ALA A 460 15.95 26.01 -15.69
N PHE A 461 16.01 26.34 -16.98
CA PHE A 461 16.18 25.35 -18.07
C PHE A 461 17.39 25.68 -18.93
N SER A 462 18.09 24.64 -19.40
CA SER A 462 18.99 24.79 -20.54
C SER A 462 18.19 25.01 -21.83
N ALA A 463 18.85 25.49 -22.89
CA ALA A 463 18.19 25.64 -24.19
C ALA A 463 17.64 24.31 -24.73
N GLU A 464 18.38 23.21 -24.55
CA GLU A 464 17.94 21.88 -24.98
C GLU A 464 16.71 21.40 -24.19
N GLU A 465 16.74 21.55 -22.86
CA GLU A 465 15.60 21.16 -22.02
C GLU A 465 14.35 21.98 -22.32
N ALA A 466 14.52 23.28 -22.60
CA ALA A 466 13.41 24.14 -22.97
C ALA A 466 12.71 23.62 -24.24
N GLU A 467 13.49 23.28 -25.27
CA GLU A 467 12.95 22.72 -26.50
C GLU A 467 12.29 21.35 -26.30
N ASP A 468 12.87 20.51 -25.44
CA ASP A 468 12.30 19.20 -25.12
C ASP A 468 10.93 19.33 -24.45
N TYR A 469 10.78 20.20 -23.45
CA TYR A 469 9.48 20.43 -22.82
C TYR A 469 8.43 20.99 -23.77
N LEU A 470 8.83 21.86 -24.71
CA LEU A 470 7.92 22.37 -25.74
C LEU A 470 7.45 21.27 -26.69
N LYS A 471 8.34 20.34 -27.08
CA LYS A 471 8.00 19.18 -27.93
C LYS A 471 7.16 18.13 -27.21
N MET A 472 7.28 18.00 -25.89
CA MET A 472 6.51 17.06 -25.08
C MET A 472 5.03 17.45 -24.93
N GLY A 473 4.61 18.62 -25.42
CA GLY A 473 3.21 19.06 -25.37
C GLY A 473 2.77 19.54 -23.98
N VAL A 474 3.69 20.13 -23.20
CA VAL A 474 3.38 20.67 -21.87
C VAL A 474 2.30 21.75 -21.91
N LEU A 475 2.26 22.55 -22.98
CA LEU A 475 1.24 23.57 -23.21
C LEU A 475 -0.17 22.97 -23.38
N ASN A 476 -0.32 21.86 -24.09
CA ASN A 476 -1.56 21.07 -24.08
C ASN A 476 -1.90 20.59 -22.67
N GLY A 477 -0.91 20.13 -21.90
CA GLY A 477 -1.08 19.75 -20.50
C GLY A 477 -1.68 20.87 -19.65
N LEU A 478 -1.18 22.11 -19.80
CA LEU A 478 -1.73 23.30 -19.14
C LEU A 478 -3.18 23.57 -19.54
N PHE A 479 -3.48 23.52 -20.84
CA PHE A 479 -4.85 23.73 -21.32
C PHE A 479 -5.81 22.64 -20.80
N VAL A 480 -5.39 21.37 -20.82
CA VAL A 480 -6.16 20.23 -20.30
C VAL A 480 -6.44 20.40 -18.80
N LEU A 481 -5.41 20.74 -18.01
CA LEU A 481 -5.54 20.92 -16.57
C LEU A 481 -6.47 22.09 -16.24
N GLY A 482 -6.29 23.24 -16.90
CA GLY A 482 -7.16 24.41 -16.73
C GLY A 482 -8.59 24.10 -17.14
N ARG A 483 -8.79 23.61 -18.36
CA ARG A 483 -10.13 23.32 -18.92
C ARG A 483 -10.90 22.27 -18.12
N SER A 484 -10.21 21.36 -17.44
CA SER A 484 -10.85 20.37 -16.57
C SER A 484 -11.71 21.02 -15.48
N ILE A 485 -11.35 22.21 -15.00
CA ILE A 485 -12.12 22.97 -14.00
C ILE A 485 -13.51 23.29 -14.55
N GLY A 486 -13.60 23.87 -15.75
CA GLY A 486 -14.87 24.21 -16.40
C GLY A 486 -15.70 22.98 -16.79
N LEU A 487 -15.05 21.92 -17.26
CA LEU A 487 -15.76 20.68 -17.60
C LEU A 487 -16.39 20.02 -16.36
N ILE A 488 -15.67 19.99 -15.22
CA ILE A 488 -16.24 19.53 -13.95
C ILE A 488 -17.41 20.43 -13.54
N ALA A 489 -17.27 21.76 -13.68
CA ALA A 489 -18.35 22.70 -13.38
C ALA A 489 -19.59 22.44 -14.24
N HIS A 490 -19.45 22.18 -15.54
CA HIS A 490 -20.55 21.82 -16.43
C HIS A 490 -21.22 20.49 -16.03
N PHE A 491 -20.45 19.47 -15.64
CA PHE A 491 -21.03 18.24 -15.10
C PHE A 491 -21.90 18.52 -13.87
N LEU A 492 -21.35 19.25 -12.89
CA LEU A 492 -22.06 19.58 -11.65
C LEU A 492 -23.30 20.42 -11.91
N ASP A 493 -23.21 21.37 -12.84
CA ASP A 493 -24.32 22.22 -13.26
C ASP A 493 -25.47 21.39 -13.86
N GLN A 494 -25.17 20.48 -14.81
CA GLN A 494 -26.19 19.61 -15.41
C GLN A 494 -26.85 18.67 -14.38
N LYS A 495 -26.07 18.13 -13.43
CA LYS A 495 -26.65 17.35 -12.32
C LYS A 495 -27.56 18.20 -11.43
N ARG A 496 -27.16 19.44 -11.13
CA ARG A 496 -27.96 20.38 -10.33
C ARG A 496 -29.26 20.76 -11.03
N LEU A 497 -29.19 21.00 -12.35
CA LEU A 497 -30.34 21.31 -13.19
C LEU A 497 -31.27 20.11 -13.46
N ARG A 498 -30.85 18.90 -13.07
CA ARG A 498 -31.60 17.64 -13.31
C ARG A 498 -31.99 17.47 -14.78
N THR A 499 -31.10 17.82 -15.69
CA THR A 499 -31.39 17.77 -17.13
C THR A 499 -31.55 16.33 -17.61
N GLY A 500 -32.59 16.09 -18.43
CA GLY A 500 -32.87 14.78 -19.02
C GLY A 500 -31.96 14.44 -20.20
N LEU A 501 -32.07 13.21 -20.71
CA LEU A 501 -31.28 12.72 -21.85
C LEU A 501 -31.32 13.68 -23.05
N TYR A 502 -30.17 13.90 -23.70
CA TYR A 502 -30.07 14.67 -24.93
C TYR A 502 -30.17 13.76 -26.15
N ARG A 503 -30.98 14.15 -27.13
CA ARG A 503 -31.03 13.56 -28.48
C ARG A 503 -30.95 14.71 -29.48
N HIS A 504 -30.05 14.62 -30.45
CA HIS A 504 -29.85 15.69 -31.42
C HIS A 504 -31.09 15.83 -32.34
N PRO A 505 -31.56 17.06 -32.62
CA PRO A 505 -32.68 17.29 -33.53
C PRO A 505 -32.41 16.78 -34.94
N TRP A 506 -33.44 16.27 -35.62
CA TRP A 506 -33.31 15.73 -36.98
C TRP A 506 -33.22 16.80 -38.07
N ASP A 507 -33.77 17.98 -37.83
CA ASP A 507 -33.71 19.14 -38.72
C ASP A 507 -32.32 19.78 -38.79
N ASP A 508 -31.44 19.48 -37.82
CA ASP A 508 -30.02 19.86 -37.82
C ASP A 508 -29.11 18.80 -38.49
N ILE A 509 -29.70 17.71 -39.02
CA ILE A 509 -28.96 16.63 -39.70
C ILE A 509 -29.37 16.54 -41.17
N THR A 510 -28.41 16.75 -42.07
CA THR A 510 -28.62 16.47 -43.50
C THR A 510 -28.37 14.99 -43.79
N TYR A 511 -29.44 14.23 -44.08
CA TYR A 511 -29.37 12.81 -44.42
C TYR A 511 -29.15 12.61 -45.94
N LEU A 512 -27.90 12.31 -46.34
CA LEU A 512 -27.54 11.96 -47.71
C LEU A 512 -27.43 10.43 -47.85
N LEU A 513 -28.57 9.74 -47.91
CA LEU A 513 -28.61 8.28 -48.05
C LEU A 513 -28.37 7.86 -49.51
N PRO A 514 -27.56 6.82 -49.78
CA PRO A 514 -27.37 6.32 -51.14
C PRO A 514 -28.68 5.73 -51.70
N ASN A 515 -28.94 5.95 -52.98
CA ASN A 515 -30.08 5.35 -53.66
C ASN A 515 -29.86 3.84 -53.85
N LEU A 516 -30.62 3.02 -53.11
CA LEU A 516 -30.62 1.56 -53.24
C LEU A 516 -31.05 1.05 -54.64
N ARG A 517 -31.47 1.92 -55.56
CA ARG A 517 -31.77 1.56 -56.97
C ARG A 517 -30.55 1.50 -57.87
N GLU A 518 -29.42 2.11 -57.51
CA GLU A 518 -28.19 2.08 -58.32
C GLU A 518 -27.20 0.99 -57.87
N ALA A 519 -27.34 0.49 -56.65
CA ALA A 519 -26.70 -0.74 -56.22
C ALA A 519 -27.49 -1.93 -56.78
N GLY A 520 -27.14 -2.37 -57.99
CA GLY A 520 -27.61 -3.64 -58.54
C GLY A 520 -27.43 -4.79 -57.55
N ALA A 521 -28.18 -5.88 -57.77
CA ALA A 521 -28.25 -7.07 -56.91
C ALA A 521 -26.90 -7.44 -56.25
N PRO A 522 -26.93 -7.92 -54.98
CA PRO A 522 -25.72 -8.12 -54.18
C PRO A 522 -24.69 -8.97 -54.95
N GLY A 523 -23.56 -8.35 -55.33
CA GLY A 523 -22.50 -8.99 -56.12
C GLY A 523 -21.81 -8.11 -57.18
N ALA A 524 -22.29 -6.89 -57.46
CA ALA A 524 -21.68 -6.00 -58.45
C ALA A 524 -21.14 -4.70 -57.80
N GLU A 525 -20.05 -4.79 -57.04
CA GLU A 525 -19.35 -3.62 -56.51
C GLU A 525 -18.54 -2.92 -57.63
N GLY A 526 -19.16 -1.95 -58.30
CA GLY A 526 -18.46 -0.92 -59.06
C GLY A 526 -18.23 0.30 -58.18
N ARG A 527 -16.98 0.77 -58.11
CA ARG A 527 -16.55 1.98 -57.36
C ARG A 527 -17.50 3.16 -57.62
N VAL A 528 -18.03 3.73 -56.53
CA VAL A 528 -18.73 5.01 -56.57
C VAL A 528 -17.67 6.12 -56.60
N GLU A 529 -17.44 6.70 -57.79
CA GLU A 529 -16.76 7.99 -57.89
C GLU A 529 -17.74 9.10 -57.48
N VAL A 530 -17.35 9.86 -56.46
CA VAL A 530 -18.06 11.08 -56.05
C VAL A 530 -17.48 12.23 -56.87
N SER A 531 -18.25 12.75 -57.83
CA SER A 531 -17.93 14.02 -58.47
C SER A 531 -18.09 15.16 -57.45
N LEU A 532 -17.01 15.90 -57.23
CA LEU A 532 -16.92 17.09 -56.36
C LEU A 532 -17.85 18.23 -56.79
#